data_AF-A0A956CUY6-F1
#
_entry.id   AF-A0A956CUY6-F1
#
_cell.length_a   1.000
_cell.length_b   1.000
_cell.length_c   1.000
_cell.angle_alpha   90.00
_cell.angle_beta   90.00
_cell.angle_gamma   90.00
#
_symmetry.space_group_name_H-M   'P 1'
#
loop_
_entity.id
_entity.type
_entity.pdbx_description
1 polymer ?
#
loop_
_entity_poly.entity_id
_entity_poly.type
_entity_poly.pdbx_seq_one_letter_code
_entity_poly.pdbx_strand_id
1 'polypeptide(L)'
;MSPHRLVRLGLVASIVALAGCGSDAERDAGSVAPDAGGADAGTDAAIDGDGGDDAGPTDAGPLGDPLDRYRSATIALDAAYCACDYDGFTDPADCAAFFDNPALDACDDLAYEATVASSAGPIACLAAAREDFSACAAAAGCDDAMLDACALAESRATAACPDVPDAFFETSEACVEGMVGGTPSPCPENASPVSTTGPAVFRGSTLGAGSDAPPQSCATACEPDTADRAFAWTAPTDGTFVFDTAGSVFDTVLSLNDGCEGAELACSDDARRAPDIGLRSRVRLAMTAGQVVTIHVKGCTAYDAGELQVNIELAP
;
A
#
# COMPACT_ATOMS: atom_id res chain seq x y z
N MET A 1 0.49 7.02 25.97
CA MET A 1 -0.30 7.19 24.73
C MET A 1 0.09 6.06 23.80
N SER A 2 -0.89 5.27 23.34
CA SER A 2 -0.65 3.96 22.72
C SER A 2 0.00 4.11 21.35
N PRO A 3 1.02 3.31 20.99
CA PRO A 3 1.73 3.38 19.71
C PRO A 3 0.81 3.28 18.48
N HIS A 4 -0.41 2.77 18.61
CA HIS A 4 -1.43 2.72 17.56
C HIS A 4 -1.96 4.08 17.06
N ARG A 5 -1.82 5.18 17.82
CA ARG A 5 -2.34 6.50 17.40
C ARG A 5 -1.42 7.28 16.46
N LEU A 6 -0.12 7.05 16.52
CA LEU A 6 0.86 7.67 15.61
C LEU A 6 0.94 6.95 14.25
N VAL A 7 0.40 5.72 14.19
CA VAL A 7 0.28 4.96 12.95
C VAL A 7 -0.72 5.60 11.98
N ARG A 8 -1.72 6.30 12.52
CA ARG A 8 -2.79 6.91 11.73
C ARG A 8 -2.38 8.17 10.98
N LEU A 9 -1.11 8.55 10.91
CA LEU A 9 -0.63 9.66 10.06
C LEU A 9 0.39 9.25 9.01
N GLY A 10 0.42 7.95 8.68
CA GLY A 10 0.61 7.44 7.32
C GLY A 10 -0.66 6.68 6.95
N LEU A 11 -1.76 7.41 6.74
CA LEU A 11 -3.10 6.82 6.63
C LEU A 11 -3.12 5.77 5.51
N VAL A 12 -3.15 4.53 5.97
CA VAL A 12 -3.47 3.30 5.24
C VAL A 12 -2.34 2.59 4.45
N ALA A 13 -1.19 3.20 4.14
CA ALA A 13 -0.15 2.46 3.38
C ALA A 13 1.29 2.41 3.95
N SER A 14 1.68 3.20 4.97
CA SER A 14 3.13 3.38 5.24
C SER A 14 3.69 2.79 6.53
N ILE A 15 3.01 1.83 7.20
CA ILE A 15 3.44 1.35 8.54
C ILE A 15 3.70 -0.14 8.62
N VAL A 16 4.48 -0.63 7.66
CA VAL A 16 5.18 -1.90 7.79
C VAL A 16 6.72 -1.72 7.88
N ALA A 17 7.27 -0.53 7.66
CA ALA A 17 8.72 -0.41 7.44
C ALA A 17 9.62 0.00 8.62
N LEU A 18 9.10 0.56 9.71
CA LEU A 18 9.97 1.18 10.74
C LEU A 18 10.11 0.40 12.06
N ALA A 19 9.69 -0.87 12.10
CA ALA A 19 9.88 -1.72 13.28
C ALA A 19 10.47 -3.09 12.95
N GLY A 20 11.70 -3.08 12.46
CA GLY A 20 12.67 -4.12 12.82
C GLY A 20 13.12 -5.07 11.71
N CYS A 21 14.37 -4.88 11.29
CA CYS A 21 15.34 -5.97 11.21
C CYS A 21 16.75 -5.38 11.40
N GLY A 22 17.25 -5.45 12.64
CA GLY A 22 18.63 -5.06 12.93
C GLY A 22 19.65 -6.11 12.48
N SER A 23 20.88 -5.65 12.23
CA SER A 23 22.05 -6.43 12.63
C SER A 23 23.22 -5.52 13.03
N ASP A 24 23.73 -5.82 14.20
CA ASP A 24 24.91 -5.36 14.92
C ASP A 24 26.10 -4.80 14.10
N ALA A 25 26.53 -3.58 14.45
CA ALA A 25 27.95 -3.22 14.50
C ALA A 25 28.18 -1.97 15.38
N GLU A 26 28.62 -2.19 16.63
CA GLU A 26 29.35 -1.19 17.38
C GLU A 26 30.66 -0.84 16.65
N ARG A 27 30.96 0.47 16.47
CA ARG A 27 32.29 1.09 16.67
C ARG A 27 32.30 2.60 16.35
N ASP A 28 32.31 3.37 17.43
CA ASP A 28 33.28 4.41 17.80
C ASP A 28 33.70 5.55 16.83
N ALA A 29 33.74 6.76 17.42
CA ALA A 29 34.32 8.04 16.99
C ALA A 29 33.64 8.77 15.81
N GLY A 30 33.42 10.09 15.84
CA GLY A 30 33.85 11.15 16.75
C GLY A 30 33.38 12.50 16.18
N SER A 31 33.07 13.42 17.08
CA SER A 31 32.67 14.81 16.85
C SER A 31 33.56 15.59 15.87
N VAL A 32 32.97 16.30 14.90
CA VAL A 32 33.30 17.70 14.50
C VAL A 32 32.13 18.30 13.67
N ALA A 33 31.54 19.40 14.15
CA ALA A 33 31.00 20.50 13.34
C ALA A 33 32.04 21.65 13.42
N PRO A 34 32.04 22.72 12.58
CA PRO A 34 30.93 23.27 11.78
C PRO A 34 31.34 23.79 10.36
N ASP A 35 30.41 24.33 9.57
CA ASP A 35 30.22 25.79 9.41
C ASP A 35 29.42 26.14 8.12
N ALA A 36 28.69 27.24 8.24
CA ALA A 36 27.74 27.80 7.30
C ALA A 36 28.37 28.47 6.09
N GLY A 37 27.61 28.54 5.00
CA GLY A 37 27.88 29.42 3.86
C GLY A 37 26.63 29.62 3.03
N GLY A 38 25.89 30.71 3.28
CA GLY A 38 24.78 31.14 2.45
C GLY A 38 25.22 31.93 1.23
N ALA A 39 24.34 32.02 0.23
CA ALA A 39 24.10 33.23 -0.57
C ALA A 39 22.84 33.09 -1.43
N ASP A 40 22.25 34.25 -1.66
CA ASP A 40 20.91 34.63 -2.12
C ASP A 40 20.78 34.79 -3.66
N ALA A 41 19.55 35.14 -4.10
CA ALA A 41 19.06 35.60 -5.41
C ALA A 41 18.63 34.51 -6.41
N GLY A 42 17.40 34.46 -6.97
CA GLY A 42 16.33 35.46 -7.12
C GLY A 42 16.11 35.73 -8.63
N THR A 43 14.91 35.46 -9.16
CA THR A 43 14.14 36.33 -10.11
C THR A 43 12.87 35.65 -10.66
N ASP A 44 11.84 36.48 -10.79
CA ASP A 44 10.47 36.24 -11.27
C ASP A 44 10.35 35.77 -12.73
N ALA A 45 9.30 35.00 -13.02
CA ALA A 45 8.64 35.00 -14.32
C ALA A 45 7.12 34.77 -14.16
N ALA A 46 6.36 35.51 -14.96
CA ALA A 46 4.97 35.84 -14.81
C ALA A 46 3.97 34.74 -15.22
N ILE A 47 2.77 34.94 -14.67
CA ILE A 47 1.50 34.26 -14.90
C ILE A 47 0.91 34.68 -16.25
N ASP A 48 0.52 33.72 -17.07
CA ASP A 48 -0.53 33.86 -18.09
C ASP A 48 -1.55 32.74 -17.86
N GLY A 49 -2.83 33.11 -17.77
CA GLY A 49 -3.95 32.20 -17.52
C GLY A 49 -4.87 32.02 -18.72
N ASP A 50 -5.51 30.85 -18.77
CA ASP A 50 -6.79 30.49 -19.42
C ASP A 50 -7.02 28.99 -19.03
N GLY A 51 -8.12 28.44 -18.53
CA GLY A 51 -9.51 28.83 -18.34
C GLY A 51 -10.38 27.56 -18.46
N GLY A 52 -11.18 27.23 -17.42
CA GLY A 52 -12.25 26.20 -17.40
C GLY A 52 -11.81 24.77 -17.03
N ASP A 53 -12.46 23.98 -16.18
CA ASP A 53 -13.78 24.03 -15.52
C ASP A 53 -13.75 23.13 -14.26
N ASP A 54 -14.77 23.25 -13.41
CA ASP A 54 -15.10 22.46 -12.19
C ASP A 54 -14.74 23.09 -10.83
N ALA A 55 -15.49 24.15 -10.51
CA ALA A 55 -15.56 24.72 -9.17
C ALA A 55 -16.43 23.85 -8.23
N GLY A 56 -15.78 22.96 -7.47
CA GLY A 56 -16.28 22.45 -6.19
C GLY A 56 -16.01 23.44 -5.05
N PRO A 57 -16.75 23.40 -3.92
CA PRO A 57 -16.75 24.50 -2.96
C PRO A 57 -15.63 24.39 -1.92
N THR A 58 -14.39 24.67 -2.32
CA THR A 58 -13.37 25.37 -1.50
C THR A 58 -12.28 25.89 -2.43
N ASP A 59 -12.25 27.20 -2.66
CA ASP A 59 -11.08 27.91 -3.20
C ASP A 59 -9.87 27.60 -2.31
N ALA A 60 -9.09 26.59 -2.66
CA ALA A 60 -7.76 26.42 -2.11
C ALA A 60 -6.96 27.67 -2.48
N GLY A 61 -6.30 28.29 -1.50
CA GLY A 61 -5.37 29.39 -1.76
C GLY A 61 -4.25 28.96 -2.73
N PRO A 62 -3.25 29.83 -2.99
CA PRO A 62 -2.19 29.57 -3.97
C PRO A 62 -1.29 28.34 -3.70
N LEU A 63 -1.56 27.59 -2.62
CA LEU A 63 -0.81 26.40 -2.21
C LEU A 63 -1.56 25.07 -2.47
N GLY A 64 -2.82 25.06 -2.90
CA GLY A 64 -3.61 23.83 -3.09
C GLY A 64 -4.25 23.29 -1.79
N ASP A 65 -5.06 22.23 -1.90
CA ASP A 65 -5.70 21.56 -0.75
C ASP A 65 -4.63 20.90 0.15
N PRO A 66 -4.63 21.14 1.48
CA PRO A 66 -3.74 20.46 2.42
C PRO A 66 -3.66 18.94 2.30
N LEU A 67 -4.78 18.26 2.06
CA LEU A 67 -4.80 16.80 1.93
C LEU A 67 -4.13 16.36 0.61
N ASP A 68 -4.43 17.04 -0.50
CA ASP A 68 -3.80 16.77 -1.80
C ASP A 68 -2.29 16.98 -1.76
N ARG A 69 -1.84 18.02 -1.06
CA ARG A 69 -0.41 18.27 -0.83
C ARG A 69 0.24 17.13 -0.06
N TYR A 70 -0.40 16.70 1.04
CA TYR A 70 0.09 15.59 1.85
C TYR A 70 0.20 14.29 1.01
N ARG A 71 -0.82 13.97 0.21
CA ARG A 71 -0.80 12.81 -0.69
C ARG A 71 0.28 12.93 -1.77
N SER A 72 0.36 14.08 -2.43
CA SER A 72 1.37 14.33 -3.47
C SER A 72 2.79 14.17 -2.93
N ALA A 73 3.04 14.66 -1.71
CA ALA A 73 4.32 14.49 -1.04
C ALA A 73 4.59 13.04 -0.64
N THR A 74 3.57 12.27 -0.28
CA THR A 74 3.67 10.83 0.02
C THR A 74 4.01 10.05 -1.25
N ILE A 75 3.32 10.29 -2.37
CA ILE A 75 3.63 9.68 -3.67
C ILE A 75 5.08 9.99 -4.09
N ALA A 76 5.53 11.23 -3.89
CA ALA A 76 6.91 11.62 -4.20
C ALA A 76 7.93 10.90 -3.29
N LEU A 77 7.59 10.69 -2.02
CA LEU A 77 8.40 9.93 -1.07
C LEU A 77 8.48 8.46 -1.48
N ASP A 78 7.36 7.83 -1.79
CA ASP A 78 7.30 6.44 -2.23
C ASP A 78 8.09 6.24 -3.52
N ALA A 79 7.99 7.16 -4.48
CA ALA A 79 8.81 7.14 -5.68
C ALA A 79 10.33 7.21 -5.37
N ALA A 80 10.74 7.97 -4.35
CA ALA A 80 12.14 8.04 -3.93
C ALA A 80 12.61 6.73 -3.29
N TYR A 81 11.80 6.09 -2.45
CA TYR A 81 12.11 4.79 -1.86
C TYR A 81 12.09 3.66 -2.90
N CYS A 82 11.08 3.63 -3.77
CA CYS A 82 10.95 2.64 -4.83
C CYS A 82 12.04 2.75 -5.91
N ALA A 83 12.74 3.88 -6.01
CA ALA A 83 13.95 3.99 -6.81
C ALA A 83 15.14 3.19 -6.22
N CYS A 84 15.05 2.83 -4.95
CA CYS A 84 15.93 1.89 -4.27
C CYS A 84 15.36 0.46 -4.37
N ASP A 85 16.19 -0.56 -4.21
CA ASP A 85 15.74 -1.97 -4.15
C ASP A 85 14.98 -2.21 -2.84
N TYR A 86 13.75 -1.68 -2.78
CA TYR A 86 12.94 -1.57 -1.59
C TYR A 86 11.96 -2.73 -1.53
N ASP A 87 11.98 -3.43 -0.39
CA ASP A 87 11.09 -4.55 -0.06
C ASP A 87 11.02 -5.67 -1.13
N GLY A 88 12.05 -5.80 -1.96
CA GLY A 88 12.15 -6.84 -2.99
C GLY A 88 11.39 -6.54 -4.28
N PHE A 89 10.86 -5.33 -4.48
CA PHE A 89 10.34 -4.91 -5.78
C PHE A 89 11.48 -4.68 -6.78
N THR A 90 11.42 -5.32 -7.95
CA THR A 90 12.44 -5.15 -9.00
C THR A 90 12.09 -4.06 -10.01
N ASP A 91 10.84 -3.59 -10.01
CA ASP A 91 10.35 -2.52 -10.86
C ASP A 91 9.85 -1.34 -9.99
N PRO A 92 10.53 -0.18 -10.02
CA PRO A 92 10.12 1.01 -9.28
C PRO A 92 8.69 1.47 -9.58
N ALA A 93 8.20 1.26 -10.81
CA ALA A 93 6.83 1.64 -11.18
C ALA A 93 5.79 0.74 -10.52
N ASP A 94 6.07 -0.56 -10.44
CA ASP A 94 5.23 -1.54 -9.74
C ASP A 94 5.26 -1.32 -8.22
N CYS A 95 6.43 -0.96 -7.67
CA CYS A 95 6.55 -0.54 -6.27
C CYS A 95 5.71 0.71 -5.97
N ALA A 96 5.80 1.76 -6.80
CA ALA A 96 5.00 2.97 -6.60
C ALA A 96 3.50 2.70 -6.74
N ALA A 97 3.09 1.85 -7.69
CA ALA A 97 1.70 1.45 -7.86
C ALA A 97 1.17 0.62 -6.68
N PHE A 98 2.04 -0.09 -5.95
CA PHE A 98 1.63 -0.86 -4.77
C PHE A 98 1.12 0.04 -3.63
N PHE A 99 1.71 1.22 -3.47
CA PHE A 99 1.32 2.17 -2.42
C PHE A 99 0.17 3.11 -2.84
N ASP A 100 -0.16 3.16 -4.13
CA ASP A 100 -1.24 3.99 -4.66
C ASP A 100 -2.58 3.25 -4.64
N ASN A 101 -3.52 3.72 -3.81
CA ASN A 101 -4.83 3.11 -3.66
C ASN A 101 -5.94 4.17 -3.70
N PRO A 102 -6.36 4.59 -4.92
CA PRO A 102 -7.28 5.72 -5.08
C PRO A 102 -8.66 5.48 -4.47
N ALA A 103 -9.04 4.22 -4.23
CA ALA A 103 -10.30 3.91 -3.59
C ALA A 103 -10.28 4.17 -2.08
N LEU A 104 -9.16 3.90 -1.41
CA LEU A 104 -8.98 4.24 0.00
C LEU A 104 -8.74 5.74 0.16
N ASP A 105 -8.08 6.38 -0.80
CA ASP A 105 -7.98 7.85 -0.85
C ASP A 105 -9.35 8.53 -0.86
N ALA A 106 -10.34 7.98 -1.58
CA ALA A 106 -11.68 8.54 -1.59
C ALA A 106 -12.36 8.56 -0.20
N CYS A 107 -11.98 7.65 0.71
CA CYS A 107 -12.45 7.68 2.10
C CYS A 107 -11.81 8.81 2.92
N ASP A 108 -10.54 9.10 2.67
CA ASP A 108 -9.86 10.24 3.27
C ASP A 108 -10.39 11.58 2.73
N ASP A 109 -10.77 11.64 1.46
CA ASP A 109 -11.46 12.81 0.87
C ASP A 109 -12.79 13.08 1.58
N LEU A 110 -13.62 12.05 1.69
CA LEU A 110 -14.90 12.13 2.39
C LEU A 110 -14.72 12.59 3.85
N ALA A 111 -13.74 12.03 4.55
CA ALA A 111 -13.42 12.39 5.92
C ALA A 111 -12.93 13.83 6.02
N TYR A 112 -12.11 14.27 5.07
CA TYR A 112 -11.60 15.62 5.04
C TYR A 112 -12.69 16.64 4.77
N GLU A 113 -13.51 16.45 3.75
CA GLU A 113 -14.66 17.31 3.45
C GLU A 113 -15.59 17.44 4.67
N ALA A 114 -15.86 16.34 5.36
CA ALA A 114 -16.70 16.32 6.56
C ALA A 114 -16.08 17.07 7.76
N THR A 115 -14.75 17.19 7.83
CA THR A 115 -14.02 17.68 9.01
C THR A 115 -13.13 18.90 8.76
N VAL A 116 -13.12 19.43 7.53
CA VAL A 116 -12.15 20.43 7.01
C VAL A 116 -11.96 21.62 7.94
N ALA A 117 -13.04 22.09 8.58
CA ALA A 117 -13.00 23.22 9.51
C ALA A 117 -12.07 23.00 10.72
N SER A 118 -11.84 21.74 11.10
CA SER A 118 -10.99 21.33 12.21
C SER A 118 -9.73 20.56 11.80
N SER A 119 -9.72 19.93 10.62
CA SER A 119 -8.62 19.08 10.15
C SER A 119 -7.67 19.80 9.19
N ALA A 120 -8.09 20.85 8.48
CA ALA A 120 -7.25 21.54 7.50
C ALA A 120 -5.93 22.11 8.07
N GLY A 121 -5.98 22.71 9.27
CA GLY A 121 -4.79 23.25 9.94
C GLY A 121 -3.77 22.17 10.32
N PRO A 122 -4.17 21.14 11.09
CA PRO A 122 -3.35 19.96 11.36
C PRO A 122 -2.77 19.33 10.09
N ILE A 123 -3.60 19.02 9.09
CA ILE A 123 -3.19 18.36 7.85
C ILE A 123 -2.23 19.24 7.06
N ALA A 124 -2.41 20.56 7.02
CA ALA A 124 -1.46 21.47 6.35
C ALA A 124 -0.07 21.47 7.00
N CYS A 125 0.01 21.31 8.32
CA CYS A 125 1.29 21.16 9.03
C CYS A 125 1.98 19.86 8.65
N LEU A 126 1.21 18.77 8.61
CA LEU A 126 1.69 17.43 8.26
C LEU A 126 2.12 17.36 6.79
N ALA A 127 1.38 18.04 5.90
CA ALA A 127 1.73 18.17 4.49
C ALA A 127 3.12 18.83 4.32
N ALA A 128 3.38 19.93 5.03
CA ALA A 128 4.68 20.58 4.99
C ALA A 128 5.81 19.66 5.52
N ALA A 129 5.58 18.93 6.61
CA ALA A 129 6.54 17.96 7.13
C ALA A 129 6.83 16.84 6.12
N ARG A 130 5.79 16.33 5.44
CA ARG A 130 5.90 15.29 4.42
C ARG A 130 6.59 15.79 3.15
N GLU A 131 6.34 17.03 2.73
CA GLU A 131 7.02 17.70 1.60
C GLU A 131 8.53 17.85 1.88
N ASP A 132 8.90 18.30 3.08
CA ASP A 132 10.30 18.40 3.48
C ASP A 132 10.97 17.01 3.50
N PHE A 133 10.24 15.99 3.96
CA PHE A 133 10.76 14.62 4.00
C PHE A 133 10.95 14.04 2.60
N SER A 134 9.97 14.17 1.71
CA SER A 134 10.08 13.68 0.33
C SER A 134 11.21 14.37 -0.43
N ALA A 135 11.41 15.67 -0.22
CA ALA A 135 12.56 16.39 -0.76
C ALA A 135 13.90 15.90 -0.18
N CYS A 136 13.95 15.62 1.13
CA CYS A 136 15.13 15.08 1.80
C CYS A 136 15.48 13.67 1.27
N ALA A 137 14.49 12.78 1.17
CA ALA A 137 14.65 11.42 0.68
C ALA A 137 15.11 11.41 -0.79
N ALA A 138 14.51 12.26 -1.64
CA ALA A 138 14.95 12.41 -3.02
C ALA A 138 16.41 12.88 -3.12
N ALA A 139 16.87 13.75 -2.22
CA ALA A 139 18.27 14.20 -2.16
C ALA A 139 19.22 13.15 -1.59
N ALA A 140 18.75 12.32 -0.66
CA ALA A 140 19.50 11.21 -0.07
C ALA A 140 19.75 10.08 -1.09
N GLY A 141 18.83 9.87 -2.03
CA GLY A 141 18.86 8.69 -2.90
C GLY A 141 18.77 7.42 -2.05
N CYS A 142 19.62 6.43 -2.32
CA CYS A 142 19.65 5.16 -1.59
C CYS A 142 20.75 5.10 -0.51
N ASP A 143 21.12 6.24 0.07
CA ASP A 143 22.02 6.28 1.22
C ASP A 143 21.22 6.10 2.52
N ASP A 144 21.34 4.92 3.12
CA ASP A 144 20.58 4.53 4.32
C ASP A 144 20.77 5.52 5.48
N ALA A 145 21.99 6.02 5.69
CA ALA A 145 22.27 6.93 6.80
C ALA A 145 21.63 8.31 6.58
N MET A 146 21.56 8.76 5.33
CA MET A 146 20.84 9.99 4.98
C MET A 146 19.32 9.79 5.07
N LEU A 147 18.79 8.66 4.61
CA LEU A 147 17.36 8.34 4.74
C LEU A 147 16.93 8.26 6.22
N ASP A 148 17.74 7.65 7.08
CA ASP A 148 17.52 7.64 8.54
C ASP A 148 17.51 9.05 9.14
N ALA A 149 18.42 9.92 8.68
CA ALA A 149 18.46 11.31 9.11
C ALA A 149 17.21 12.09 8.64
N CYS A 150 16.76 11.85 7.41
CA CYS A 150 15.53 12.43 6.87
C CYS A 150 14.30 11.98 7.67
N ALA A 151 14.15 10.69 7.96
CA ALA A 151 13.06 10.15 8.77
C ALA A 151 13.07 10.70 10.20
N LEU A 152 14.25 10.88 10.80
CA LEU A 152 14.37 11.53 12.11
C LEU A 152 13.94 13.00 12.07
N ALA A 153 14.25 13.74 11.00
CA ALA A 153 13.81 15.12 10.82
C ALA A 153 12.29 15.21 10.68
N GLU A 154 11.69 14.35 9.85
CA GLU A 154 10.24 14.22 9.68
C GLU A 154 9.56 13.94 11.02
N SER A 155 10.04 12.96 11.79
CA SER A 155 9.43 12.59 13.08
C SER A 155 9.34 13.77 14.06
N ARG A 156 10.31 14.69 14.02
CA ARG A 156 10.31 15.91 14.84
C ARG A 156 9.33 16.96 14.30
N ALA A 157 9.25 17.10 12.98
CA ALA A 157 8.33 18.02 12.33
C ALA A 157 6.86 17.59 12.57
N THR A 158 6.54 16.32 12.36
CA THR A 158 5.23 15.72 12.64
C THR A 158 4.86 15.84 14.12
N ALA A 159 5.80 15.62 15.05
CA ALA A 159 5.55 15.78 16.49
C ALA A 159 5.27 17.24 16.92
N ALA A 160 5.61 18.23 16.09
CA ALA A 160 5.31 19.64 16.33
C ALA A 160 3.93 20.05 15.79
N CYS A 161 3.30 19.21 14.96
CA CYS A 161 1.98 19.49 14.40
C CYS A 161 0.87 19.26 15.43
N PRO A 162 -0.20 20.07 15.39
CA PRO A 162 -1.42 19.75 16.13
C PRO A 162 -2.00 18.40 15.68
N ASP A 163 -2.64 17.69 16.60
CA ASP A 163 -3.31 16.43 16.27
C ASP A 163 -4.46 16.66 15.28
N VAL A 164 -4.57 15.77 14.30
CA VAL A 164 -5.78 15.67 13.46
C VAL A 164 -6.94 15.20 14.34
N PRO A 165 -8.15 15.82 14.24
CA PRO A 165 -9.28 15.43 15.09
C PRO A 165 -9.67 13.95 14.92
N ASP A 166 -10.00 13.27 16.03
CA ASP A 166 -10.46 11.86 16.03
C ASP A 166 -11.61 11.63 15.02
N ALA A 167 -12.50 12.62 14.82
CA ALA A 167 -13.62 12.55 13.88
C ALA A 167 -13.21 12.33 12.40
N PHE A 168 -12.03 12.79 11.99
CA PHE A 168 -11.51 12.53 10.64
C PHE A 168 -11.26 11.02 10.49
N PHE A 169 -10.55 10.43 11.44
CA PHE A 169 -10.24 9.00 11.45
C PHE A 169 -11.49 8.14 11.55
N GLU A 170 -12.43 8.50 12.42
CA GLU A 170 -13.70 7.77 12.56
C GLU A 170 -14.52 7.78 11.26
N THR A 171 -14.47 8.90 10.51
CA THR A 171 -15.20 9.01 9.23
C THR A 171 -14.52 8.19 8.13
N SER A 172 -13.18 8.26 8.03
CA SER A 172 -12.41 7.47 7.06
C SER A 172 -12.56 5.98 7.34
N GLU A 173 -12.42 5.54 8.59
CA GLU A 173 -12.58 4.16 9.02
C GLU A 173 -13.98 3.62 8.71
N ALA A 174 -15.04 4.37 9.01
CA ALA A 174 -16.41 3.97 8.68
C ALA A 174 -16.64 3.85 7.16
N CYS A 175 -15.96 4.66 6.36
CA CYS A 175 -15.98 4.54 4.91
C CYS A 175 -15.29 3.26 4.43
N VAL A 176 -14.08 2.99 4.94
CA VAL A 176 -13.31 1.77 4.61
C VAL A 176 -14.07 0.52 5.03
N GLU A 177 -14.63 0.47 6.24
CA GLU A 177 -15.48 -0.63 6.70
C GLU A 177 -16.67 -0.87 5.76
N GLY A 178 -17.27 0.19 5.23
CA GLY A 178 -18.33 0.09 4.22
C GLY A 178 -17.84 -0.46 2.88
N MET A 179 -16.56 -0.30 2.56
CA MET A 179 -15.94 -0.87 1.37
C MET A 179 -15.50 -2.33 1.57
N VAL A 180 -15.00 -2.73 2.73
CA VAL A 180 -14.45 -4.10 2.94
C VAL A 180 -15.42 -5.06 3.65
N GLY A 181 -16.55 -4.59 4.14
CA GLY A 181 -17.64 -5.39 4.72
C GLY A 181 -18.71 -5.78 3.69
N GLY A 182 -18.31 -6.14 2.47
CA GLY A 182 -19.22 -6.44 1.37
C GLY A 182 -20.10 -7.67 1.60
N THR A 183 -21.03 -7.91 0.68
CA THR A 183 -21.90 -9.09 0.76
C THR A 183 -21.14 -10.35 0.34
N PRO A 184 -21.38 -11.50 1.00
CA PRO A 184 -20.84 -12.79 0.58
C PRO A 184 -21.01 -13.03 -0.91
N SER A 185 -19.91 -13.40 -1.56
CA SER A 185 -19.84 -13.72 -2.96
C SER A 185 -20.00 -15.24 -3.18
N PRO A 186 -20.47 -15.69 -4.37
CA PRO A 186 -20.44 -17.10 -4.69
C PRO A 186 -18.99 -17.55 -4.84
N CYS A 187 -18.65 -18.70 -4.25
CA CYS A 187 -17.36 -19.34 -4.46
C CYS A 187 -17.50 -20.58 -5.39
N PRO A 188 -16.66 -20.70 -6.44
CA PRO A 188 -15.80 -19.66 -7.01
C PRO A 188 -16.63 -18.58 -7.72
N GLU A 189 -16.07 -17.38 -7.87
CA GLU A 189 -16.76 -16.24 -8.49
C GLU A 189 -16.84 -16.35 -10.02
N ASN A 190 -15.86 -17.01 -10.65
CA ASN A 190 -15.96 -17.33 -12.07
C ASN A 190 -16.91 -18.49 -12.34
N ALA A 191 -17.81 -18.32 -13.32
CA ALA A 191 -18.87 -19.27 -13.63
C ALA A 191 -18.40 -20.69 -13.99
N SER A 192 -17.14 -20.86 -14.42
CA SER A 192 -16.53 -22.15 -14.69
C SER A 192 -15.01 -22.06 -14.57
N PRO A 193 -14.32 -23.14 -14.16
CA PRO A 193 -12.86 -23.16 -14.10
C PRO A 193 -12.22 -22.80 -15.44
N VAL A 194 -11.21 -21.93 -15.42
CA VAL A 194 -10.41 -21.58 -16.60
C VAL A 194 -9.06 -22.30 -16.56
N SER A 195 -8.39 -22.44 -17.69
CA SER A 195 -7.07 -23.12 -17.80
C SER A 195 -5.99 -22.25 -18.43
N THR A 196 -6.25 -20.95 -18.58
CA THR A 196 -5.29 -19.97 -19.08
C THR A 196 -4.13 -19.81 -18.11
N THR A 197 -2.91 -19.71 -18.63
CA THR A 197 -1.69 -19.34 -17.90
C THR A 197 -1.14 -18.03 -18.44
N GLY A 198 -0.36 -17.34 -17.64
CA GLY A 198 0.31 -16.08 -17.96
C GLY A 198 0.08 -15.03 -16.86
N PRO A 199 0.45 -13.78 -17.14
CA PRO A 199 0.13 -12.68 -16.25
C PRO A 199 -1.38 -12.39 -16.25
N ALA A 200 -1.87 -12.00 -15.09
CA ALA A 200 -3.20 -11.46 -14.87
C ALA A 200 -4.34 -12.34 -15.40
N VAL A 201 -4.26 -13.64 -15.12
CA VAL A 201 -5.32 -14.62 -15.43
C VAL A 201 -6.62 -14.23 -14.75
N PHE A 202 -6.54 -13.73 -13.51
CA PHE A 202 -7.64 -13.08 -12.83
C PHE A 202 -7.30 -11.64 -12.50
N ARG A 203 -8.30 -10.76 -12.63
CA ARG A 203 -8.26 -9.34 -12.28
C ARG A 203 -9.58 -8.95 -11.64
N GLY A 204 -9.56 -7.95 -10.78
CA GLY A 204 -10.75 -7.38 -10.16
C GLY A 204 -10.36 -6.50 -8.98
N SER A 205 -11.27 -6.29 -8.06
CA SER A 205 -11.01 -5.55 -6.83
C SER A 205 -11.55 -6.32 -5.64
N THR A 206 -10.85 -6.37 -4.51
CA THR A 206 -11.39 -6.89 -3.24
C THR A 206 -12.37 -5.92 -2.59
N LEU A 207 -12.42 -4.66 -3.04
CA LEU A 207 -13.38 -3.69 -2.55
C LEU A 207 -14.82 -4.13 -2.87
N GLY A 208 -15.68 -3.99 -1.87
CA GLY A 208 -17.07 -4.44 -1.86
C GLY A 208 -17.24 -5.95 -1.78
N ALA A 209 -16.17 -6.73 -1.62
CA ALA A 209 -16.25 -8.18 -1.46
C ALA A 209 -16.58 -8.57 -0.01
N GLY A 210 -17.15 -9.76 0.15
CA GLY A 210 -17.35 -10.37 1.47
C GLY A 210 -16.04 -10.95 2.01
N SER A 211 -16.11 -11.50 3.22
CA SER A 211 -15.06 -12.31 3.84
C SER A 211 -15.55 -13.76 3.90
N ASP A 212 -15.33 -14.46 2.80
CA ASP A 212 -15.81 -15.80 2.46
C ASP A 212 -14.67 -16.84 2.43
N ALA A 213 -13.40 -16.43 2.47
CA ALA A 213 -12.26 -17.34 2.44
C ALA A 213 -12.23 -18.27 3.66
N PRO A 214 -11.91 -19.57 3.49
CA PRO A 214 -11.66 -20.45 4.61
C PRO A 214 -10.41 -19.99 5.38
N PRO A 215 -10.23 -20.40 6.65
CA PRO A 215 -9.04 -20.06 7.42
C PRO A 215 -7.75 -20.47 6.70
N GLN A 216 -6.88 -19.49 6.46
CA GLN A 216 -5.61 -19.67 5.76
C GLN A 216 -4.48 -19.91 6.75
N SER A 217 -3.73 -21.01 6.62
CA SER A 217 -2.75 -21.42 7.64
C SER A 217 -1.52 -20.50 7.74
N CYS A 218 -1.25 -19.74 6.68
CA CYS A 218 -0.16 -18.77 6.61
C CYS A 218 -0.53 -17.41 7.22
N ALA A 219 -1.82 -17.08 7.35
CA ALA A 219 -2.32 -15.74 7.70
C ALA A 219 -2.42 -15.48 9.21
N THR A 220 -1.57 -16.11 10.03
CA THR A 220 -1.73 -16.07 11.51
C THR A 220 -1.47 -14.70 12.14
N ALA A 221 -0.77 -13.83 11.43
CA ALA A 221 -0.52 -12.44 11.84
C ALA A 221 -1.55 -11.45 11.25
N CYS A 222 -2.41 -11.94 10.36
CA CYS A 222 -3.43 -11.16 9.65
C CYS A 222 -4.78 -11.21 10.37
N GLU A 223 -5.63 -10.24 10.05
CA GLU A 223 -7.01 -10.22 10.49
C GLU A 223 -7.79 -11.37 9.82
N PRO A 224 -8.68 -12.07 10.55
CA PRO A 224 -9.41 -13.20 9.98
C PRO A 224 -10.45 -12.76 8.95
N ASP A 225 -11.16 -11.66 9.24
CA ASP A 225 -12.36 -11.22 8.53
C ASP A 225 -12.03 -10.06 7.57
N THR A 226 -11.34 -10.36 6.47
CA THR A 226 -10.94 -9.38 5.45
C THR A 226 -11.54 -9.72 4.10
N ALA A 227 -11.77 -8.70 3.27
CA ALA A 227 -12.39 -8.87 1.97
C ALA A 227 -11.56 -9.81 1.08
N ASP A 228 -12.20 -10.82 0.50
CA ASP A 228 -11.55 -11.82 -0.33
C ASP A 228 -12.20 -12.01 -1.69
N ARG A 229 -11.45 -12.68 -2.57
CA ARG A 229 -11.92 -13.15 -3.87
C ARG A 229 -11.55 -14.61 -4.05
N ALA A 230 -12.45 -15.37 -4.68
CA ALA A 230 -12.25 -16.79 -4.94
C ALA A 230 -12.39 -17.17 -6.42
N PHE A 231 -11.38 -17.81 -7.00
CA PHE A 231 -11.37 -18.20 -8.41
C PHE A 231 -11.08 -19.69 -8.61
N ALA A 232 -11.78 -20.34 -9.52
CA ALA A 232 -11.45 -21.71 -9.92
C ALA A 232 -10.56 -21.76 -11.16
N TRP A 233 -9.49 -22.55 -11.08
CA TRP A 233 -8.54 -22.76 -12.17
C TRP A 233 -8.21 -24.25 -12.36
N THR A 234 -8.01 -24.66 -13.61
CA THR A 234 -7.71 -26.04 -14.02
C THR A 234 -6.33 -26.14 -14.64
N ALA A 235 -5.51 -27.08 -14.17
CA ALA A 235 -4.21 -27.36 -14.76
C ALA A 235 -4.34 -27.85 -16.21
N PRO A 236 -3.79 -27.13 -17.21
CA PRO A 236 -3.87 -27.56 -18.61
C PRO A 236 -2.95 -28.76 -18.92
N THR A 237 -1.89 -28.94 -18.13
CA THR A 237 -0.87 -29.98 -18.30
C THR A 237 -0.39 -30.47 -16.94
N ASP A 238 0.29 -31.61 -16.92
CA ASP A 238 1.09 -32.00 -15.75
C ASP A 238 2.23 -31.00 -15.56
N GLY A 239 2.51 -30.62 -14.31
CA GLY A 239 3.63 -29.74 -14.00
C GLY A 239 3.49 -29.03 -12.66
N THR A 240 4.51 -28.24 -12.31
CA THR A 240 4.45 -27.34 -11.16
C THR A 240 4.01 -25.97 -11.63
N PHE A 241 2.89 -25.48 -11.12
CA PHE A 241 2.41 -24.12 -11.41
C PHE A 241 2.80 -23.16 -10.29
N VAL A 242 3.15 -21.95 -10.67
CA VAL A 242 3.39 -20.81 -9.78
C VAL A 242 2.15 -19.93 -9.84
N PHE A 243 1.60 -19.63 -8.68
CA PHE A 243 0.51 -18.68 -8.51
C PHE A 243 1.06 -17.53 -7.69
N ASP A 244 0.91 -16.31 -8.16
CA ASP A 244 1.26 -15.12 -7.37
C ASP A 244 0.30 -13.97 -7.63
N THR A 245 0.39 -12.97 -6.75
CA THR A 245 -0.45 -11.79 -6.78
C THR A 245 0.31 -10.53 -7.19
N ALA A 246 1.46 -10.68 -7.87
CA ALA A 246 2.24 -9.55 -8.36
C ALA A 246 1.40 -8.68 -9.30
N GLY A 247 1.48 -7.36 -9.12
CA GLY A 247 0.62 -6.34 -9.72
C GLY A 247 -0.66 -5.99 -8.94
N SER A 248 -0.92 -6.63 -7.78
CA SER A 248 -1.94 -6.15 -6.83
C SER A 248 -1.42 -4.95 -6.04
N VAL A 249 -2.33 -4.09 -5.55
CA VAL A 249 -2.01 -2.82 -4.88
C VAL A 249 -2.18 -2.86 -3.35
N PHE A 250 -2.07 -4.05 -2.76
CA PHE A 250 -2.26 -4.27 -1.32
C PHE A 250 -1.51 -5.52 -0.85
N ASP A 251 -1.28 -5.63 0.47
CA ASP A 251 -0.69 -6.82 1.11
C ASP A 251 -1.65 -8.01 1.00
N THR A 252 -1.24 -9.00 0.21
CA THR A 252 -2.13 -10.11 -0.17
C THR A 252 -1.80 -11.38 0.60
N VAL A 253 -2.83 -12.10 1.04
CA VAL A 253 -2.74 -13.50 1.45
C VAL A 253 -3.32 -14.39 0.34
N LEU A 254 -2.56 -15.39 -0.09
CA LEU A 254 -2.93 -16.33 -1.16
C LEU A 254 -3.00 -17.76 -0.63
N SER A 255 -4.11 -18.45 -0.87
CA SER A 255 -4.21 -19.91 -0.67
C SER A 255 -4.80 -20.63 -1.87
N LEU A 256 -4.41 -21.89 -2.03
CA LEU A 256 -4.99 -22.83 -2.98
C LEU A 256 -5.70 -23.92 -2.21
N ASN A 257 -6.95 -24.22 -2.57
CA ASN A 257 -7.78 -25.19 -1.88
C ASN A 257 -8.38 -26.20 -2.88
N ASP A 258 -8.66 -27.42 -2.40
CA ASP A 258 -9.39 -28.47 -3.14
C ASP A 258 -10.90 -28.18 -3.16
N GLY A 259 -11.29 -27.09 -3.82
CA GLY A 259 -12.63 -26.50 -3.74
C GLY A 259 -12.73 -25.43 -2.65
N CYS A 260 -13.86 -24.70 -2.63
CA CYS A 260 -14.06 -23.51 -1.78
C CYS A 260 -13.90 -23.75 -0.28
N GLU A 261 -14.44 -24.87 0.21
CA GLU A 261 -14.31 -25.29 1.62
C GLU A 261 -13.37 -26.51 1.73
N GLY A 262 -12.52 -26.68 0.72
CA GLY A 262 -11.63 -27.82 0.58
C GLY A 262 -10.40 -27.71 1.46
N ALA A 263 -9.64 -28.81 1.52
CA ALA A 263 -8.35 -28.81 2.17
C ALA A 263 -7.41 -27.80 1.49
N GLU A 264 -6.71 -27.01 2.31
CA GLU A 264 -5.64 -26.12 1.84
C GLU A 264 -4.48 -26.96 1.30
N LEU A 265 -4.08 -26.67 0.06
CA LEU A 265 -3.01 -27.33 -0.69
C LEU A 265 -1.70 -26.54 -0.62
N ALA A 266 -1.81 -25.21 -0.58
CA ALA A 266 -0.69 -24.28 -0.41
C ALA A 266 -1.20 -22.93 0.10
N CYS A 267 -0.35 -22.19 0.82
CA CYS A 267 -0.66 -20.88 1.38
C CYS A 267 0.61 -20.02 1.40
N SER A 268 0.46 -18.72 1.18
CA SER A 268 1.48 -17.70 1.35
C SER A 268 0.85 -16.41 1.88
N ASP A 269 1.55 -15.76 2.80
CA ASP A 269 1.28 -14.45 3.38
C ASP A 269 2.63 -13.72 3.31
N ASP A 270 2.85 -13.02 2.21
CA ASP A 270 4.13 -12.62 1.63
C ASP A 270 5.00 -13.73 1.01
N ALA A 271 5.66 -13.42 -0.10
CA ALA A 271 6.89 -14.09 -0.49
C ALA A 271 8.07 -13.12 -0.61
N ARG A 272 8.38 -12.39 0.48
CA ARG A 272 9.52 -11.45 0.61
C ARG A 272 10.89 -12.02 0.21
N ARG A 273 11.03 -13.34 0.17
CA ARG A 273 12.27 -14.04 -0.24
C ARG A 273 12.34 -14.26 -1.75
N ALA A 274 11.22 -14.16 -2.45
CA ALA A 274 11.22 -14.08 -3.89
C ALA A 274 11.56 -12.64 -4.28
N PRO A 275 12.38 -12.44 -5.32
CA PRO A 275 12.43 -11.13 -5.96
C PRO A 275 11.02 -10.76 -6.44
N ASP A 276 10.85 -9.51 -6.87
CA ASP A 276 9.75 -9.03 -7.70
C ASP A 276 8.35 -8.96 -7.07
N ILE A 277 8.11 -9.39 -5.81
CA ILE A 277 6.74 -9.47 -5.30
C ILE A 277 6.40 -8.64 -4.05
N GLY A 278 7.36 -8.13 -3.27
CA GLY A 278 7.02 -7.29 -2.10
C GLY A 278 6.18 -8.01 -1.04
N LEU A 279 5.17 -7.31 -0.53
CA LEU A 279 4.12 -7.80 0.38
C LEU A 279 3.06 -8.68 -0.33
N ARG A 280 3.30 -9.05 -1.59
CA ARG A 280 2.39 -9.89 -2.34
C ARG A 280 2.78 -11.35 -2.12
N SER A 281 1.85 -12.24 -2.41
CA SER A 281 1.99 -13.66 -2.08
C SER A 281 2.29 -14.50 -3.30
N ARG A 282 3.04 -15.60 -3.09
CA ARG A 282 3.41 -16.56 -4.15
C ARG A 282 3.46 -17.98 -3.60
N VAL A 283 2.79 -18.91 -4.29
CA VAL A 283 2.82 -20.34 -3.99
C VAL A 283 3.21 -21.16 -5.22
N ARG A 284 3.71 -22.38 -4.98
CA ARG A 284 4.03 -23.35 -6.02
C ARG A 284 3.32 -24.66 -5.72
N LEU A 285 2.62 -25.22 -6.71
CA LEU A 285 1.89 -26.47 -6.55
C LEU A 285 2.13 -27.39 -7.74
N ALA A 286 2.56 -28.63 -7.45
CA ALA A 286 2.62 -29.70 -8.45
C ALA A 286 1.21 -30.23 -8.71
N MET A 287 0.79 -30.22 -9.98
CA MET A 287 -0.56 -30.56 -10.40
C MET A 287 -0.53 -31.50 -11.60
N THR A 288 -1.58 -32.32 -11.72
CA THR A 288 -1.83 -33.13 -12.91
C THR A 288 -2.80 -32.44 -13.85
N ALA A 289 -2.70 -32.68 -15.16
CA ALA A 289 -3.62 -32.16 -16.16
C ALA A 289 -5.09 -32.46 -15.79
N GLY A 290 -5.93 -31.44 -15.81
CA GLY A 290 -7.35 -31.52 -15.43
C GLY A 290 -7.63 -31.39 -13.93
N GLN A 291 -6.61 -31.31 -13.08
CA GLN A 291 -6.80 -31.00 -11.66
C GLN A 291 -7.30 -29.56 -11.51
N VAL A 292 -8.34 -29.38 -10.69
CA VAL A 292 -8.94 -28.07 -10.40
C VAL A 292 -8.53 -27.63 -8.99
N VAL A 293 -8.29 -26.34 -8.81
CA VAL A 293 -8.10 -25.70 -7.51
C VAL A 293 -8.97 -24.46 -7.40
N THR A 294 -9.37 -24.13 -6.18
CA THR A 294 -9.89 -22.80 -5.85
C THR A 294 -8.75 -21.96 -5.29
N ILE A 295 -8.61 -20.75 -5.83
CA ILE A 295 -7.62 -19.75 -5.47
C ILE A 295 -8.35 -18.72 -4.62
N HIS A 296 -7.99 -18.60 -3.35
CA HIS A 296 -8.49 -17.52 -2.48
C HIS A 296 -7.42 -16.46 -2.34
N VAL A 297 -7.82 -15.19 -2.51
CA VAL A 297 -6.96 -14.03 -2.26
C VAL A 297 -7.69 -13.05 -1.39
N LYS A 298 -7.07 -12.65 -0.27
CA LYS A 298 -7.62 -11.65 0.66
C LYS A 298 -6.55 -10.65 1.09
N GLY A 299 -6.97 -9.57 1.75
CA GLY A 299 -6.07 -8.65 2.45
C GLY A 299 -5.55 -9.21 3.77
N CYS A 300 -4.35 -8.81 4.20
CA CYS A 300 -3.89 -9.12 5.56
C CYS A 300 -4.68 -8.35 6.63
N THR A 301 -5.09 -7.12 6.36
CA THR A 301 -5.96 -6.31 7.22
C THR A 301 -7.18 -5.78 6.46
N ALA A 302 -8.13 -5.18 7.17
CA ALA A 302 -9.26 -4.45 6.57
C ALA A 302 -8.84 -3.30 5.64
N TYR A 303 -7.58 -2.87 5.71
CA TYR A 303 -7.02 -1.79 4.90
C TYR A 303 -6.25 -2.32 3.68
N ASP A 304 -5.94 -3.62 3.65
CA ASP A 304 -5.28 -4.26 2.53
C ASP A 304 -6.32 -4.73 1.50
N ALA A 305 -6.95 -3.76 0.84
CA ALA A 305 -7.99 -4.02 -0.16
C ALA A 305 -7.84 -3.09 -1.35
N GLY A 306 -8.17 -3.56 -2.55
CA GLY A 306 -7.99 -2.76 -3.76
C GLY A 306 -7.96 -3.63 -5.01
N GLU A 307 -7.35 -3.09 -6.05
CA GLU A 307 -7.14 -3.82 -7.31
C GLU A 307 -6.27 -5.07 -7.08
N LEU A 308 -6.82 -6.19 -7.52
CA LEU A 308 -6.27 -7.54 -7.40
C LEU A 308 -5.85 -8.04 -8.78
N GLN A 309 -4.65 -8.61 -8.83
CA GLN A 309 -4.15 -9.37 -9.97
C GLN A 309 -3.66 -10.74 -9.51
N VAL A 310 -4.01 -11.80 -10.25
CA VAL A 310 -3.46 -13.16 -10.04
C VAL A 310 -2.78 -13.64 -11.32
N ASN A 311 -1.50 -13.97 -11.21
CA ASN A 311 -0.69 -14.55 -12.28
C ASN A 311 -0.58 -16.06 -12.07
N ILE A 312 -0.57 -16.83 -13.18
CA ILE A 312 -0.46 -18.29 -13.11
C ILE A 312 0.48 -18.77 -14.20
N GLU A 313 1.64 -19.28 -13.82
CA GLU A 313 2.67 -19.70 -14.77
C GLU A 313 3.10 -21.14 -14.56
N LEU A 314 3.41 -21.86 -15.64
CA LEU A 314 4.09 -23.14 -15.53
C LEU A 314 5.55 -22.87 -15.14
N ALA A 315 6.01 -23.45 -14.04
CA ALA A 315 7.41 -23.35 -13.64
C ALA A 315 8.31 -23.99 -14.72
N PRO A 316 9.50 -23.39 -14.99
CA PRO A 316 10.43 -23.88 -16.01
C PRO A 316 11.02 -25.26 -15.68
#